data_AF-A0A0D0SES1-F1
#
_entry.id   AF-A0A0D0SES1-F1
#
_cell.length_a   1.000
_cell.length_b   1.000
_cell.length_c   1.000
_cell.angle_alpha   90.00
_cell.angle_beta   90.00
_cell.angle_gamma   90.00
#
_symmetry.space_group_name_H-M   'P 1'
#
loop_
_entity.id
_entity.type
_entity.pdbx_description
1 polymer ?
#
loop_
_entity_poly.entity_id
_entity_poly.type
_entity_poly.pdbx_seq_one_letter_code
_entity_poly.pdbx_strand_id
1 'polypeptide(L)'
;MRKSKLAYILAFFLCVAILWLIKYRINVYRSIGNVEHVEMNYGNSSIYSLDERKAASKVIIEYFRENFGNCKLYKLTYDEDITKEFMEENSKEIIVFYGDFTTGWNMEVMNDNDDYGYSWKLEKENNQWIVKDCGQG
;
A
#
# COMPACT_ATOMS: atom_id res chain seq x y z
N MET A 1 -26.84 -0.84 -48.95
CA MET A 1 -26.67 -1.69 -47.75
C MET A 1 -25.21 -1.97 -47.32
N ARG A 2 -24.20 -1.73 -48.17
CA ARG A 2 -22.79 -2.11 -47.90
C ARG A 2 -21.96 -1.00 -47.19
N LYS A 3 -22.29 0.28 -47.43
CA LYS A 3 -21.62 1.46 -46.82
C LYS A 3 -21.95 1.63 -45.33
N SER A 4 -23.19 1.32 -44.93
CA SER A 4 -23.63 1.37 -43.52
C SER A 4 -22.87 0.35 -42.66
N LYS A 5 -22.69 -0.89 -43.13
CA LYS A 5 -21.90 -1.91 -42.43
C LYS A 5 -20.44 -1.51 -42.24
N LEU A 6 -19.83 -0.86 -43.24
CA LEU A 6 -18.45 -0.37 -43.14
C LEU A 6 -18.32 0.74 -42.09
N ALA A 7 -19.30 1.64 -42.01
CA ALA A 7 -19.34 2.71 -41.02
C ALA A 7 -19.46 2.18 -39.58
N TYR A 8 -20.27 1.14 -39.35
CA TYR A 8 -20.36 0.51 -38.03
C TYR A 8 -19.06 -0.18 -37.62
N ILE A 9 -18.38 -0.85 -38.56
CA ILE A 9 -17.08 -1.50 -38.30
C ILE A 9 -16.03 -0.45 -37.94
N LEU A 10 -15.96 0.67 -38.67
CA LEU A 10 -15.04 1.76 -38.37
C LEU A 10 -15.34 2.42 -37.01
N ALA A 11 -16.61 2.66 -36.69
CA ALA A 11 -17.02 3.19 -35.39
C ALA A 11 -16.65 2.26 -34.23
N PHE A 12 -16.77 0.94 -34.42
CA PHE A 12 -16.37 -0.05 -33.42
C PHE A 12 -14.87 0.00 -33.14
N PHE A 13 -14.02 0.00 -34.18
CA PHE A 13 -12.57 0.11 -34.01
C PHE A 13 -12.16 1.43 -33.36
N LEU A 14 -12.84 2.54 -33.70
CA LEU A 14 -12.61 3.83 -33.06
C LEU A 14 -12.93 3.79 -31.56
N CYS A 15 -14.07 3.19 -31.17
CA CYS A 15 -14.44 2.99 -29.77
C CYS A 15 -13.41 2.15 -29.01
N VAL A 16 -12.95 1.04 -29.60
CA VAL A 16 -11.92 0.19 -28.98
C VAL A 16 -10.60 0.96 -28.79
N ALA A 17 -10.19 1.76 -29.78
CA ALA A 17 -9.00 2.59 -29.69
C ALA A 17 -9.11 3.66 -28.60
N ILE A 18 -10.28 4.31 -28.46
CA ILE A 18 -10.54 5.29 -27.41
C ILE A 18 -10.49 4.63 -26.02
N LEU A 19 -11.14 3.48 -25.83
CA LEU A 19 -11.10 2.75 -24.57
C LEU A 19 -9.67 2.31 -24.21
N TRP A 20 -8.89 1.91 -25.21
CA TRP A 20 -7.48 1.54 -25.02
C TRP A 20 -6.64 2.75 -24.60
N LEU A 21 -6.85 3.91 -25.23
CA LEU A 21 -6.19 5.17 -24.86
C LEU A 21 -6.57 5.62 -23.45
N ILE A 22 -7.84 5.51 -23.04
CA ILE A 22 -8.29 5.84 -21.69
C ILE A 22 -7.59 4.93 -20.66
N LYS A 23 -7.56 3.62 -20.91
CA LYS A 23 -6.89 2.66 -20.02
C LYS A 23 -5.37 2.93 -19.93
N TYR A 24 -4.74 3.25 -21.06
CA TYR A 24 -3.34 3.64 -21.11
C TYR A 24 -3.07 4.91 -20.31
N ARG A 25 -3.92 5.94 -20.46
CA ARG A 25 -3.81 7.19 -19.69
C ARG A 25 -4.00 6.98 -18.19
N ILE A 26 -4.96 6.17 -17.76
CA ILE A 26 -5.17 5.84 -16.34
C ILE A 26 -3.92 5.18 -15.75
N ASN A 27 -3.28 4.26 -16.48
CA ASN A 27 -2.05 3.60 -16.03
C ASN A 27 -0.83 4.54 -16.03
N VAL A 28 -0.73 5.45 -17.00
CA VAL A 28 0.39 6.41 -17.10
C VAL A 28 0.32 7.51 -16.04
N TYR A 29 -0.89 7.89 -15.60
CA TYR A 29 -1.09 8.90 -14.55
C TYR A 29 -1.23 8.31 -13.13
N ARG A 30 -1.04 7.00 -12.94
CA ARG A 30 -0.96 6.43 -11.59
C ARG A 30 0.35 6.91 -10.97
N SER A 31 0.28 8.01 -10.23
CA SER A 31 1.37 8.44 -9.37
C SER A 31 1.64 7.34 -8.36
N ILE A 32 2.90 6.96 -8.20
CA ILE A 32 3.35 5.97 -7.23
C ILE A 32 3.75 6.67 -5.94
N GLY A 33 3.67 5.94 -4.83
CA GLY A 33 4.24 6.38 -3.57
C GLY A 33 5.77 6.37 -3.63
N ASN A 34 6.39 7.42 -3.11
CA ASN A 34 7.82 7.49 -2.91
C ASN A 34 8.18 6.70 -1.64
N VAL A 35 9.03 5.69 -1.81
CA VAL A 35 9.53 4.83 -0.73
C VAL A 35 11.07 4.80 -0.74
N GLU A 36 11.69 5.82 -1.33
CA GLU A 36 13.14 5.97 -1.31
C GLU A 36 13.58 6.45 0.07
N HIS A 37 14.59 5.78 0.62
CA HIS A 37 15.19 6.10 1.92
C HIS A 37 14.24 5.97 3.12
N VAL A 38 13.29 5.01 3.08
CA VAL A 38 12.49 4.67 4.26
C VAL A 38 13.42 4.16 5.37
N GLU A 39 13.39 4.85 6.51
CA GLU A 39 14.06 4.45 7.73
C GLU A 39 13.29 3.28 8.36
N MET A 40 13.98 2.17 8.56
CA MET A 40 13.39 0.97 9.17
C MET A 40 13.84 0.83 10.61
N ASN A 41 12.90 0.89 11.55
CA ASN A 41 13.14 0.49 12.93
C ASN A 41 12.43 -0.83 13.21
N TYR A 42 13.20 -1.92 13.21
CA TYR A 42 12.64 -3.23 13.51
C TYR A 42 12.47 -3.48 15.01
N GLY A 43 13.14 -2.73 15.88
CA GLY A 43 13.12 -2.99 17.33
C GLY A 43 13.62 -4.39 17.73
N ASN A 44 13.34 -4.76 18.97
CA ASN A 44 13.46 -6.15 19.45
C ASN A 44 12.12 -6.86 19.26
N SER A 45 12.13 -8.20 19.17
CA SER A 45 10.90 -9.00 19.11
C SER A 45 11.11 -10.34 19.78
N SER A 46 10.18 -10.75 20.65
CA SER A 46 10.12 -12.11 21.20
C SER A 46 9.23 -13.07 20.40
N ILE A 47 8.43 -12.53 19.47
CA ILE A 47 7.42 -13.28 18.70
C ILE A 47 7.94 -13.59 17.29
N TYR A 48 8.53 -12.58 16.62
CA TYR A 48 8.93 -12.69 15.22
C TYR A 48 10.42 -12.50 15.04
N SER A 49 11.00 -13.34 14.19
CA SER A 49 12.40 -13.18 13.77
C SER A 49 12.60 -11.83 13.06
N LEU A 50 13.86 -11.36 13.02
CA LEU A 50 14.19 -10.16 12.24
C LEU A 50 13.85 -10.34 10.75
N ASP A 51 14.00 -11.54 10.21
CA ASP A 51 13.72 -11.83 8.81
C ASP A 51 12.22 -11.80 8.51
N GLU A 52 11.37 -12.27 9.42
CA GLU A 52 9.92 -12.13 9.28
C GLU A 52 9.47 -10.68 9.31
N ARG A 53 10.02 -9.88 10.23
CA ARG A 53 9.75 -8.43 10.28
C ARG A 53 10.20 -7.71 9.01
N LYS A 54 11.36 -8.07 8.46
CA LYS A 54 11.85 -7.57 7.16
C LYS A 54 10.96 -7.99 6.00
N ALA A 55 10.47 -9.22 6.00
CA ALA A 55 9.55 -9.71 4.97
C ALA A 55 8.23 -8.94 5.00
N ALA A 56 7.65 -8.75 6.19
CA ALA A 56 6.43 -7.96 6.37
C ALA A 56 6.62 -6.50 5.94
N SER A 57 7.73 -5.85 6.33
CA SER A 57 7.97 -4.46 5.93
C SER A 57 8.10 -4.28 4.41
N LYS A 58 8.65 -5.27 3.69
CA LYS A 58 8.70 -5.22 2.22
C LYS A 58 7.31 -5.19 1.60
N VAL A 59 6.38 -5.99 2.14
CA VAL A 59 4.99 -5.99 1.69
C VAL A 59 4.34 -4.63 1.93
N ILE A 60 4.61 -3.98 3.07
CA ILE A 60 4.15 -2.60 3.33
C ILE A 60 4.71 -1.63 2.29
N ILE A 61 6.02 -1.67 2.04
CA ILE A 61 6.71 -0.77 1.09
C ILE A 61 6.13 -0.91 -0.32
N GLU A 62 5.91 -2.15 -0.77
CA GLU A 62 5.31 -2.44 -2.07
C GLU A 62 3.87 -1.93 -2.14
N TYR A 63 3.07 -2.23 -1.11
CA TYR A 63 1.69 -1.73 -1.03
C TYR A 63 1.63 -0.20 -1.02
N PHE A 64 2.49 0.46 -0.25
CA PHE A 64 2.57 1.91 -0.19
C PHE A 64 2.90 2.50 -1.56
N ARG A 65 3.93 1.98 -2.22
CA ARG A 65 4.34 2.43 -3.55
C ARG A 65 3.19 2.34 -4.55
N GLU A 66 2.40 1.28 -4.50
CA GLU A 66 1.31 1.08 -5.45
C GLU A 66 0.07 1.92 -5.13
N ASN A 67 -0.25 2.13 -3.85
CA ASN A 67 -1.56 2.64 -3.44
C ASN A 67 -1.53 4.08 -2.90
N PHE A 68 -0.36 4.60 -2.49
CA PHE A 68 -0.22 5.93 -1.89
C PHE A 68 0.46 6.90 -2.86
N GLY A 69 -0.17 7.09 -4.01
CA GLY A 69 0.32 7.98 -5.06
C GLY A 69 0.55 9.41 -4.57
N ASN A 70 1.65 10.03 -5.01
CA ASN A 70 2.11 11.35 -4.55
C ASN A 70 2.43 11.44 -3.05
N CYS A 71 2.46 10.33 -2.31
CA CYS A 71 2.88 10.34 -0.91
C CYS A 71 4.34 9.92 -0.78
N LYS A 72 5.01 10.31 0.31
CA LYS A 72 6.36 9.84 0.62
C LYS A 72 6.43 9.19 2.00
N LEU A 73 6.80 7.92 2.04
CA LEU A 73 7.04 7.18 3.28
C LEU A 73 8.45 7.49 3.78
N TYR A 74 8.58 7.87 5.05
CA TYR A 74 9.86 8.22 5.68
C TYR A 74 10.34 7.16 6.65
N LYS A 75 9.42 6.57 7.42
CA LYS A 75 9.77 5.68 8.51
C LYS A 75 8.76 4.55 8.61
N LEU A 76 9.24 3.36 8.98
CA LEU A 76 8.43 2.25 9.45
C LEU A 76 9.02 1.71 10.75
N THR A 77 8.20 1.63 11.79
CA THR A 77 8.59 1.13 13.12
C THR A 77 7.75 -0.08 13.48
N TYR A 78 8.38 -1.21 13.75
CA TYR A 78 7.72 -2.38 14.29
C TYR A 78 7.35 -2.15 15.76
N ASP A 79 6.13 -2.53 16.13
CA ASP A 79 5.64 -2.45 17.51
C ASP A 79 5.23 -3.84 17.99
N GLU A 80 5.99 -4.39 18.94
CA GLU A 80 5.73 -5.72 19.50
C GLU A 80 4.51 -5.73 20.42
N ASP A 81 4.29 -4.69 21.21
CA ASP A 81 3.25 -4.67 22.24
C ASP A 81 1.88 -4.58 21.58
N ILE A 82 1.73 -3.69 20.59
CA ILE A 82 0.53 -3.62 19.76
C ILE A 82 0.34 -4.89 18.93
N THR A 83 1.43 -5.49 18.44
CA THR A 83 1.34 -6.78 17.74
C THR A 83 0.73 -7.86 18.65
N LYS A 84 1.15 -7.95 19.92
CA LYS A 84 0.60 -8.91 20.89
C LYS A 84 -0.87 -8.64 21.16
N GLU A 85 -1.23 -7.39 21.42
CA GLU A 85 -2.62 -6.99 21.67
C GLU A 85 -3.54 -7.45 20.53
N PHE A 86 -3.19 -7.16 19.28
CA PHE A 86 -3.99 -7.61 18.13
C PHE A 86 -4.02 -9.12 17.95
N MET A 87 -2.92 -9.82 18.24
CA MET A 87 -2.88 -11.29 18.17
C MET A 87 -3.80 -11.93 19.21
N GLU A 88 -3.86 -11.40 20.43
CA GLU A 88 -4.73 -11.88 21.50
C GLU A 88 -6.21 -11.74 21.14
N GLU A 89 -6.60 -10.64 20.51
CA GLU A 89 -7.98 -10.38 20.11
C GLU A 89 -8.44 -11.23 18.91
N ASN A 90 -7.53 -11.50 17.96
CA ASN A 90 -7.89 -12.06 16.65
C ASN A 90 -7.51 -13.53 16.47
N SER A 91 -6.72 -14.12 17.38
CA SER A 91 -6.22 -15.51 17.29
C SER A 91 -5.51 -15.85 15.97
N LYS A 92 -4.87 -14.85 15.34
CA LYS A 92 -4.21 -14.94 14.03
C LYS A 92 -2.76 -14.49 14.12
N GLU A 93 -1.91 -14.97 13.22
CA GLU A 93 -0.57 -14.43 13.05
C GLU A 93 -0.67 -13.04 12.42
N ILE A 94 -0.52 -12.02 13.26
CA ILE A 94 -0.59 -10.61 12.89
C ILE A 94 0.75 -9.97 13.19
N ILE A 95 1.17 -9.02 12.35
CA ILE A 95 2.33 -8.16 12.60
C ILE A 95 1.95 -6.70 12.32
N VAL A 96 2.29 -5.81 13.25
CA VAL A 96 1.92 -4.39 13.19
C VAL A 96 3.16 -3.50 13.06
N PHE A 97 3.07 -2.53 12.17
CA PHE A 97 4.03 -1.44 12.02
C PHE A 97 3.33 -0.08 12.07
N TYR A 98 4.02 0.93 12.56
CA TYR A 98 3.63 2.34 12.40
C TYR A 98 4.48 2.99 11.32
N GLY A 99 3.86 3.80 10.47
CA GLY A 99 4.53 4.50 9.39
C GLY A 99 4.28 5.98 9.38
N ASP A 100 5.35 6.74 9.11
CA ASP A 100 5.30 8.19 8.96
C ASP A 100 5.39 8.53 7.48
N PHE A 101 4.42 9.27 6.95
CA PHE A 101 4.45 9.70 5.55
C PHE A 101 3.84 11.08 5.33
N THR A 102 4.21 11.73 4.21
CA THR A 102 3.60 12.99 3.77
C THR A 102 2.65 12.76 2.61
N THR A 103 1.62 13.59 2.50
CA THR A 103 0.72 13.62 1.35
C THR A 103 1.12 14.76 0.40
N GLY A 104 1.17 14.49 -0.91
CA GLY A 104 1.79 15.39 -1.91
C GLY A 104 1.08 16.70 -2.22
N TRP A 105 0.07 17.11 -1.45
CA TRP A 105 -0.70 18.33 -1.73
C TRP A 105 -0.76 19.31 -0.56
N ASN A 106 -0.60 18.83 0.67
CA ASN A 106 -0.39 19.64 1.86
C ASN A 106 0.69 18.94 2.67
N MET A 107 1.76 19.66 3.04
CA MET A 107 2.90 19.17 3.82
C MET A 107 2.53 18.82 5.28
N GLU A 108 1.29 18.37 5.52
CA GLU A 108 0.96 17.69 6.76
C GLU A 108 1.63 16.33 6.69
N VAL A 109 2.67 16.17 7.51
CA VAL A 109 3.15 14.85 7.84
C VAL A 109 1.98 14.18 8.55
N MET A 110 1.50 13.04 8.05
CA MET A 110 0.73 12.11 8.87
C MET A 110 1.72 11.51 9.86
N ASN A 111 2.00 12.32 10.87
CA ASN A 111 2.74 12.02 12.08
C ASN A 111 1.88 12.64 13.16
N ASP A 112 0.74 12.01 13.43
CA ASP A 112 -0.01 12.40 14.61
C ASP A 112 0.93 12.12 15.78
N ASN A 113 1.31 13.20 16.47
CA ASN A 113 1.89 13.18 17.80
C ASN A 113 0.91 12.61 18.86
N ASP A 114 -0.18 12.00 18.41
CA ASP A 114 -1.05 11.17 19.20
C ASP A 114 -0.38 9.80 19.22
N ASP A 115 -0.32 9.14 20.38
CA ASP A 115 0.58 8.02 20.71
C ASP A 115 0.67 6.83 19.71
N TYR A 116 -0.10 6.81 18.62
CA TYR A 116 -0.13 5.77 17.59
C TYR A 116 -0.30 6.39 16.17
N GLY A 117 0.79 6.52 15.42
CA GLY A 117 0.78 7.03 14.03
C GLY A 117 0.00 6.16 13.03
N TYR A 118 0.21 6.32 11.72
CA TYR A 118 -0.51 5.52 10.72
C TYR A 118 -0.10 4.04 10.79
N SER A 119 -1.03 3.19 11.20
CA SER A 119 -0.77 1.77 11.45
C SER A 119 -0.89 0.92 10.19
N TRP A 120 -0.10 -0.15 10.14
CA TRP A 120 -0.07 -1.14 9.09
C TRP A 120 -0.20 -2.52 9.73
N LYS A 121 -1.33 -3.17 9.51
CA LYS A 121 -1.63 -4.50 10.06
C LYS A 121 -1.53 -5.53 8.95
N LEU A 122 -0.63 -6.48 9.13
CA LEU A 122 -0.46 -7.59 8.20
C LEU A 122 -0.86 -8.89 8.87
N GLU A 123 -1.59 -9.72 8.14
CA GLU A 123 -1.93 -11.08 8.55
C GLU A 123 -1.13 -12.07 7.69
N LYS A 124 -0.73 -13.19 8.28
CA LYS A 124 -0.07 -14.26 7.54
C LYS A 124 -1.11 -15.22 6.95
N GLU A 125 -1.19 -15.27 5.63
CA GLU A 125 -2.04 -16.21 4.90
C GLU A 125 -1.17 -17.09 4.00
N ASN A 126 -1.34 -18.42 4.08
CA ASN A 126 -0.55 -19.38 3.28
C ASN A 126 0.97 -19.13 3.33
N ASN A 127 1.48 -18.79 4.52
CA ASN A 127 2.89 -18.46 4.75
C ASN A 127 3.39 -17.20 4.03
N GLN A 128 2.49 -16.28 3.66
CA GLN A 128 2.80 -14.99 3.07
C GLN A 128 2.15 -13.86 3.89
N TRP A 129 2.86 -12.76 4.06
CA TRP A 129 2.31 -11.56 4.70
C TRP A 129 1.42 -10.79 3.73
N ILE A 130 0.25 -10.35 4.19
CA ILE A 130 -0.71 -9.58 3.41
C ILE A 130 -1.19 -8.41 4.24
N VAL A 131 -1.17 -7.19 3.68
CA VAL A 131 -1.78 -6.01 4.31
C VAL A 131 -3.28 -6.24 4.41
N LYS A 132 -3.80 -6.28 5.64
CA LYS A 132 -5.23 -6.45 5.92
C LYS A 132 -5.92 -5.13 6.21
N ASP A 133 -5.24 -4.28 6.94
CA ASP A 133 -5.79 -3.00 7.38
C ASP A 133 -4.65 -1.98 7.51
N CYS A 134 -4.95 -0.73 7.17
CA CYS A 134 -4.03 0.38 7.35
C CYS A 134 -4.82 1.69 7.52
N GLY A 135 -4.44 2.49 8.51
CA GLY A 135 -5.21 3.67 8.90
C GLY A 135 -4.65 4.36 10.13
N GLN A 136 -5.16 5.56 10.42
CA GLN A 136 -4.96 6.22 11.70
C GLN A 136 -5.60 5.36 12.79
N GLY A 137 -4.82 5.07 13.84
CA GLY A 137 -5.25 4.31 15.02
C GLY A 137 -5.97 5.18 16.02
#